data_AF-A0A453RRB8-F1
#
_entry.id   AF-A0A453RRB8-F1
#
_cell.length_a   1.000
_cell.length_b   1.000
_cell.length_c   1.000
_cell.angle_alpha   90.00
_cell.angle_beta   90.00
_cell.angle_gamma   90.00
#
_symmetry.space_group_name_H-M   'P 1'
#
loop_
_entity.id
_entity.type
_entity.pdbx_description
1 polymer ?
#
loop_
_entity_poly.entity_id
_entity_poly.type
_entity_poly.pdbx_seq_one_letter_code
_entity_poly.pdbx_strand_id
1 'polypeptide(L)' 'VPKLDQTSFWKDASDFAEIFNADWFISFLSKDVRIVKELPKIGGKLWAPHRMRVPRKCTQRCYLNRVLPALVKKHVSIVD' A
#
# COMPACT_ATOMS: atom_id res chain seq x y z
N VAL A 1 0.68 1.35 -11.53
CA VAL A 1 -0.36 0.36 -11.16
C VAL A 1 0.36 -0.83 -10.51
N PRO A 2 -0.18 -1.43 -9.42
CA PRO A 2 0.45 -2.57 -8.76
C PRO A 2 0.58 -3.76 -9.72
N LYS A 3 1.64 -4.56 -9.55
CA LYS A 3 1.77 -5.85 -10.24
C LYS A 3 1.21 -6.95 -9.35
N LEU A 4 0.42 -7.85 -9.94
CA LEU A 4 -0.07 -9.03 -9.24
C LEU A 4 1.04 -10.08 -9.12
N ASP A 5 1.10 -10.75 -7.96
CA ASP A 5 1.99 -11.90 -7.79
C ASP A 5 1.37 -13.14 -8.45
N GLN A 6 1.72 -13.33 -9.71
CA GLN A 6 1.28 -14.43 -10.58
C GLN A 6 1.89 -15.80 -10.23
N THR A 7 2.75 -15.87 -9.21
CA THR A 7 3.51 -17.08 -8.89
C THR A 7 3.06 -17.73 -7.59
N SER A 8 2.86 -16.95 -6.53
CA SER A 8 2.68 -17.51 -5.19
C SER A 8 1.24 -17.45 -4.68
N PHE A 9 0.40 -16.59 -5.27
CA PHE A 9 -0.98 -16.43 -4.82
C PHE A 9 -1.97 -16.28 -5.98
N TRP A 10 -1.70 -15.36 -6.90
CA TRP A 10 -2.50 -15.19 -8.10
C TRP A 10 -2.03 -16.23 -9.11
N LYS A 11 -2.91 -17.10 -9.61
CA LYS A 11 -2.56 -18.15 -10.59
C LYS A 11 -3.09 -17.84 -11.98
N ASP A 12 -3.24 -16.57 -12.28
CA ASP A 12 -3.79 -16.06 -13.52
C ASP A 12 -2.76 -15.13 -14.18
N ALA A 13 -2.67 -15.17 -15.51
CA ALA A 13 -1.68 -14.43 -16.27
C ALA A 13 -2.01 -12.94 -16.43
N SER A 14 -3.22 -12.54 -16.03
CA SER A 14 -3.66 -11.17 -16.16
C SER A 14 -2.92 -10.25 -15.20
N ASP A 15 -2.71 -9.01 -15.61
CA ASP A 15 -2.20 -7.95 -14.74
C ASP A 15 -3.36 -7.16 -14.10
N PHE A 16 -3.05 -6.35 -13.09
CA PHE A 16 -4.07 -5.62 -12.32
C PHE A 16 -5.00 -4.78 -13.20
N ALA A 17 -4.47 -4.13 -14.23
CA ALA A 17 -5.25 -3.26 -15.12
C ALA A 17 -6.21 -4.01 -16.06
N GLU A 18 -5.99 -5.31 -16.27
CA GLU A 18 -6.86 -6.16 -17.10
C GLU A 18 -8.08 -6.66 -16.32
N ILE A 19 -7.99 -6.67 -14.99
CA ILE A 19 -9.04 -7.14 -14.09
C ILE A 19 -9.78 -5.97 -13.43
N PHE A 20 -9.06 -4.88 -13.10
CA PHE A 20 -9.58 -3.74 -12.36
C PHE A 20 -9.49 -2.43 -13.16
N ASN A 21 -10.59 -1.67 -13.14
CA ASN A 21 -10.59 -0.29 -13.64
C ASN A 21 -9.87 0.62 -12.64
N ALA A 22 -8.56 0.78 -12.82
CA ALA A 22 -7.71 1.57 -11.93
C ALA A 22 -8.16 3.02 -11.79
N ASP A 23 -8.61 3.65 -12.89
CA ASP A 23 -9.07 5.05 -12.88
C ASP A 23 -10.33 5.22 -12.05
N TRP A 24 -11.27 4.27 -12.15
CA TRP A 24 -12.46 4.26 -11.31
C TRP A 24 -12.10 4.12 -9.83
N PHE A 25 -11.20 3.20 -9.48
CA PHE A 25 -10.73 3.03 -8.09
C PHE A 25 -10.11 4.30 -7.54
N ILE A 26 -9.23 4.95 -8.32
CA ILE A 26 -8.58 6.20 -7.93
C ILE A 26 -9.64 7.29 -7.74
N SER A 27 -10.56 7.47 -8.68
CA SER A 27 -11.59 8.50 -8.60
C SER A 27 -12.60 8.25 -7.49
N PHE A 28 -12.89 7.00 -7.17
CA PHE A 28 -13.81 6.63 -6.10
C PHE A 28 -13.19 6.95 -4.75
N LEU A 29 -11.95 6.48 -4.51
CA LEU A 29 -11.25 6.63 -3.24
C LEU A 29 -10.69 8.04 -3.00
N SER A 30 -10.50 8.86 -4.04
CA SER A 30 -9.93 10.21 -3.88
C SER A 30 -10.79 11.14 -3.02
N LYS A 31 -12.05 10.77 -2.74
CA LYS A 31 -12.95 11.51 -1.85
C LYS A 31 -12.68 11.23 -0.37
N ASP A 32 -12.15 10.04 -0.07
CA ASP A 32 -11.98 9.54 1.30
C ASP A 32 -10.50 9.51 1.72
N VAL A 33 -9.58 9.40 0.75
CA VAL A 33 -8.14 9.34 1.00
C VAL A 33 -7.36 10.15 -0.03
N ARG A 34 -6.29 10.81 0.42
CA ARG A 34 -5.38 11.54 -0.46
C ARG A 34 -4.47 10.59 -1.24
N ILE A 35 -4.65 10.55 -2.56
CA ILE A 35 -3.87 9.67 -3.46
C ILE A 35 -2.71 10.47 -4.06
N VAL A 36 -1.47 9.98 -3.91
CA VAL A 36 -0.27 10.58 -4.51
C VAL A 36 0.32 9.64 -5.57
N LYS A 37 0.71 10.19 -6.73
CA LYS A 37 1.38 9.41 -7.80
C LYS A 37 2.82 9.05 -7.44
N GLU A 38 3.50 9.94 -6.71
CA GLU A 38 4.87 9.77 -6.25
C GLU A 38 5.00 10.21 -4.79
N LEU A 39 5.92 9.61 -4.06
CA LEU A 39 6.20 10.02 -2.69
C LEU A 39 6.84 11.41 -2.68
N PRO A 40 6.43 12.31 -1.76
CA PRO A 40 7.02 13.63 -1.67
C PRO A 40 8.52 13.54 -1.35
N LYS A 41 9.33 14.39 -1.99
CA LYS A 41 10.76 14.53 -1.71
C LYS A 41 10.93 15.42 -0.48
N ILE A 42 11.62 14.95 0.55
CA ILE A 42 11.97 15.75 1.73
C ILE A 42 13.46 16.05 1.65
N GLY A 43 13.83 17.34 1.53
CA GLY A 43 15.23 17.76 1.43
C GLY A 43 15.96 17.23 0.18
N GLY A 44 15.25 17.05 -0.94
CA GLY A 44 15.83 16.60 -2.21
C GLY A 44 16.17 15.11 -2.31
N LYS A 45 15.98 14.33 -1.24
CA LYS A 45 16.16 12.87 -1.25
C LYS A 45 14.80 12.15 -1.32
N LEU A 46 14.75 11.06 -2.09
CA LEU A 46 13.63 10.13 -2.02
C LEU A 46 13.60 9.51 -0.62
N TRP A 47 12.42 9.51 0.02
CA TRP A 47 12.24 8.81 1.29
C TRP A 47 12.40 7.31 1.04
N ALA A 48 13.45 6.70 1.58
CA ALA A 48 13.62 5.26 1.54
C ALA A 48 12.56 4.63 2.47
N PRO A 49 11.59 3.85 1.94
CA PRO A 49 10.53 3.32 2.77
C PRO A 49 11.11 2.35 3.80
N HIS A 50 10.69 2.49 5.05
CA HIS A 50 11.04 1.52 6.08
C HIS A 50 10.33 0.20 5.78
N ARG A 51 11.11 -0.87 5.53
CA ARG A 51 10.56 -2.19 5.25
C ARG A 51 10.38 -2.97 6.55
N MET A 52 9.15 -3.34 6.85
CA MET A 52 8.85 -4.36 7.86
C MET A 52 8.26 -5.60 7.18
N ARG A 53 8.73 -6.79 7.59
CA ARG A 53 8.11 -8.03 7.14
C ARG A 53 6.87 -8.29 7.97
N VAL A 54 5.70 -8.22 7.34
CA VAL A 54 4.42 -8.64 7.92
C VAL A 54 4.11 -10.07 7.45
N PRO A 55 3.67 -10.98 8.32
CA PRO A 55 3.27 -12.32 7.89
C PRO A 55 2.17 -12.25 6.83
N ARG A 56 2.22 -13.10 5.79
CA ARG A 56 1.22 -13.09 4.70
C ARG A 56 -0.21 -13.31 5.21
N LYS A 57 -0.37 -14.09 6.29
CA LYS A 57 -1.66 -14.34 6.97
C LYS A 57 -1.77 -13.51 8.25
N CYS A 58 -1.53 -12.21 8.17
CA CYS A 58 -1.67 -11.32 9.33
C CYS A 58 -3.15 -11.17 9.68
N THR A 59 -3.55 -11.71 10.84
CA THR A 59 -4.89 -11.55 11.40
C THR A 59 -5.09 -10.14 11.98
N GLN A 60 -6.33 -9.77 12.32
CA GLN A 60 -6.61 -8.52 13.02
C GLN A 60 -5.73 -8.34 14.28
N ARG A 61 -5.53 -9.40 15.06
CA ARG A 61 -4.65 -9.38 16.24
C ARG A 61 -3.18 -9.11 15.87
N CYS A 62 -2.70 -9.69 14.78
CA CYS A 62 -1.37 -9.39 14.24
C CYS A 62 -1.27 -7.91 13.83
N TYR A 63 -2.29 -7.35 13.19
CA TYR A 63 -2.31 -5.92 12.83
C TYR A 63 -2.22 -5.03 14.08
N LEU A 64 -3.13 -5.21 15.04
CA LEU A 64 -3.22 -4.39 16.24
C LEU A 64 -1.96 -4.45 17.09
N ASN A 65 -1.35 -5.63 17.22
CA ASN A 65 -0.23 -5.81 18.15
C ASN A 65 1.15 -5.63 17.51
N ARG A 66 1.27 -5.73 16.17
CA ARG A 66 2.57 -5.69 15.47
C ARG A 66 2.66 -4.61 14.42
N VAL A 67 1.65 -4.46 13.57
CA VAL A 67 1.69 -3.53 12.43
C VAL A 67 1.37 -2.12 12.90
N LEU A 68 0.22 -1.93 13.55
CA LEU A 68 -0.24 -0.62 14.00
C LEU A 68 0.79 0.09 14.91
N PRO A 69 1.42 -0.56 15.91
CA PRO A 69 2.43 0.10 16.74
C PRO A 69 3.65 0.55 15.94
N ALA A 70 4.04 -0.21 14.91
CA ALA A 70 5.16 0.16 14.02
C ALA A 70 4.79 1.37 13.14
N LEU A 71 3.56 1.44 12.65
CA LEU A 71 3.05 2.58 11.88
C LEU A 71 2.98 3.85 12.74
N VAL A 72 2.40 3.75 13.94
CA VAL A 72 2.26 4.88 14.88
C VAL A 72 3.62 5.41 15.32
N LYS A 73 4.55 4.52 15.73
CA LYS A 73 5.91 4.91 16.15
C LYS A 73 6.69 5.67 15.07
N LYS A 74 6.34 5.46 13.80
CA LYS A 74 7.04 6.05 12.66
C LYS A 74 6.33 7.29 12.11
N HIS A 75 5.28 7.77 12.78
CA HIS A 75 4.47 8.90 12.31
C HIS A 75 4.12 8.71 10.84
N VAL A 76 3.71 7.49 10.46
CA VAL A 76 3.18 7.25 9.12
C VAL A 76 1.85 7.97 9.06
N SER A 77 1.88 9.21 8.61
CA SER A 77 0.70 9.94 8.22
C SER A 77 0.18 9.29 6.96
N ILE A 78 -0.96 8.61 7.06
CA ILE A 78 -1.91 8.65 5.95
C ILE A 78 -2.29 10.12 5.93
N VAL A 79 -1.66 10.88 5.04
CA VAL A 79 -1.85 12.33 5.06
C VAL A 79 -3.27 12.55 4.57
N ASP A 80 -4.13 12.95 5.51
CA ASP A 80 -5.53 13.32 5.30
C ASP A 80 -5.68 14.35 4.16
#